data_AF-A0A813HUH7-F1
#
_entry.id   AF-A0A813HUH7-F1
#
_cell.length_a   1.000
_cell.length_b   1.000
_cell.length_c   1.000
_cell.angle_alpha   90.00
_cell.angle_beta   90.00
_cell.angle_gamma   90.00
#
_symmetry.space_group_name_H-M   'P 1'
#
loop_
_entity.id
_entity.type
_entity.pdbx_description
1 polymer ?
#
loop_
_entity_poly.entity_id
_entity_poly.type
_entity_poly.pdbx_seq_one_letter_code
_entity_poly.pdbx_strand_id
1 'polypeptide(L)'
;MLAPPCSTFSPARDRTSVIRTLEHPWGLVGISIKDQIKVDIGNRCIQAAIKLITQFDHNGIPWILENPHSSKIWFIAELIQLSNNSNTHTVITDFCQFGTPWRKRTRFLCGNIDKQDTERINKQCTGCGVCSKSGSKHFQLAGSNKQGIPWTRTAMPYPAKLCHGLAHALTAHKHY
;
A
#
# COMPACT_ATOMS: atom_id res chain seq x y z
N MET A 1 2.43 6.92 9.77
CA MET A 1 2.09 6.08 8.59
C MET A 1 0.60 6.15 8.35
N LEU A 2 0.16 6.28 7.09
CA LEU A 2 -1.23 6.27 6.68
C LEU A 2 -1.47 5.10 5.73
N ALA A 3 -2.49 4.28 5.99
CA ALA A 3 -2.86 3.12 5.18
C ALA A 3 -4.36 3.18 4.84
N PRO A 4 -4.76 4.08 3.90
CA PRO A 4 -6.16 4.24 3.54
C PRO A 4 -6.75 2.95 2.93
N PRO A 5 -8.05 2.66 3.12
CA PRO A 5 -8.66 1.42 2.66
C PRO A 5 -8.45 1.18 1.16
N CYS A 6 -7.94 0.00 0.81
CA CYS A 6 -7.64 -0.38 -0.58
C CYS A 6 -8.80 -1.10 -1.29
N SER A 7 -9.93 -1.33 -0.62
CA SER A 7 -11.00 -2.24 -1.09
C SER A 7 -11.59 -1.85 -2.45
N THR A 8 -11.73 -0.56 -2.75
CA THR A 8 -12.22 -0.07 -4.05
C THR A 8 -11.11 0.27 -5.03
N PHE A 9 -9.88 0.49 -4.55
CA PHE A 9 -8.71 0.78 -5.39
C PHE A 9 -7.95 -0.47 -5.85
N SER A 10 -8.19 -1.62 -5.22
CA SER A 10 -7.54 -2.89 -5.55
C SER A 10 -8.04 -3.42 -6.90
N PRO A 11 -7.15 -3.83 -7.83
CA PRO A 11 -7.55 -4.52 -9.06
C PRO A 11 -8.35 -5.81 -8.81
N ALA A 12 -8.23 -6.41 -7.61
CA ALA A 12 -9.04 -7.57 -7.26
C ALA A 12 -10.55 -7.26 -7.27
N ARG A 13 -10.96 -6.00 -7.05
CA ARG A 13 -12.36 -5.54 -7.12
C ARG A 13 -12.94 -5.70 -8.53
N ASP A 14 -12.11 -5.61 -9.56
CA ASP A 14 -12.53 -5.65 -10.96
C ASP A 14 -13.11 -7.01 -11.36
N ARG A 15 -12.77 -8.07 -10.62
CA ARG A 15 -13.34 -9.43 -10.81
C ARG A 15 -14.84 -9.49 -10.59
N THR A 16 -15.37 -8.59 -9.76
CA THR A 16 -16.82 -8.52 -9.48
C THR A 16 -17.48 -7.42 -10.29
N SER A 17 -16.83 -6.27 -10.43
CA SER A 17 -17.31 -5.13 -11.21
C SER A 17 -16.22 -4.05 -11.24
N VAL A 18 -15.99 -3.45 -12.40
CA VAL A 18 -15.03 -2.36 -12.57
C VAL A 18 -15.71 -1.06 -12.14
N ILE A 19 -15.17 -0.42 -11.10
CA ILE A 19 -15.73 0.81 -10.50
C ILE A 19 -14.75 2.00 -10.52
N ARG A 20 -13.50 1.75 -10.94
CA ARG A 20 -12.40 2.71 -11.11
C ARG A 20 -11.51 2.20 -12.26
N THR A 21 -10.86 3.10 -12.99
CA THR A 21 -9.75 2.73 -13.91
C THR A 21 -8.49 3.50 -13.51
N LEU A 22 -7.40 3.35 -14.27
CA LEU A 22 -6.18 4.12 -14.04
C LEU A 22 -6.40 5.59 -14.43
N GLU A 23 -7.20 5.82 -15.46
CA GLU A 23 -7.59 7.14 -15.99
C GLU A 23 -8.67 7.79 -15.12
N HIS A 24 -9.52 6.97 -14.49
CA HIS A 24 -10.58 7.41 -13.57
C HIS A 24 -10.33 6.85 -12.16
N PRO A 25 -9.22 7.23 -11.50
CA PRO A 25 -8.85 6.69 -10.20
C PRO A 25 -9.84 7.11 -9.12
N TRP A 26 -10.65 8.15 -9.34
CA TRP A 26 -11.67 8.66 -8.43
C TRP A 26 -13.05 7.97 -8.54
N GLY A 27 -13.25 7.12 -9.55
CA GLY A 27 -14.53 6.43 -9.78
C GLY A 27 -15.03 6.61 -11.21
N LEU A 28 -15.73 5.60 -11.71
CA LEU A 28 -16.45 5.66 -13.00
C LEU A 28 -17.84 6.25 -12.84
N VAL A 29 -18.34 6.92 -13.89
CA VAL A 29 -19.72 7.38 -13.98
C VAL A 29 -20.66 6.19 -14.28
N GLY A 30 -21.88 6.22 -13.75
CA GLY A 30 -22.91 5.22 -14.04
C GLY A 30 -22.78 3.89 -13.28
N ILE A 31 -21.93 3.83 -12.25
CA ILE A 31 -21.86 2.66 -11.36
C ILE A 31 -23.09 2.56 -10.46
N SER A 32 -23.36 1.37 -9.92
CA SER A 32 -24.49 1.15 -9.01
C SER A 32 -24.41 2.07 -7.78
N ILE A 33 -25.55 2.48 -7.23
CA ILE A 33 -25.62 3.32 -6.01
C ILE A 33 -24.81 2.70 -4.87
N LYS A 34 -24.91 1.37 -4.71
CA LYS A 34 -24.16 0.61 -3.70
C LYS A 34 -22.64 0.73 -3.88
N ASP A 35 -22.15 0.73 -5.12
CA ASP A 35 -20.73 0.90 -5.41
C ASP A 35 -20.29 2.36 -5.31
N GLN A 36 -21.15 3.31 -5.70
CA GLN A 36 -20.91 4.74 -5.53
C GLN A 36 -20.63 5.07 -4.05
N ILE A 37 -21.46 4.57 -3.12
CA ILE A 37 -21.25 4.75 -1.68
C ILE A 37 -19.86 4.27 -1.24
N LYS A 38 -19.41 3.11 -1.74
CA LYS A 38 -18.07 2.56 -1.41
C LYS A 38 -16.95 3.38 -2.02
N VAL A 39 -17.13 3.83 -3.27
CA VAL A 39 -16.20 4.72 -3.96
C VAL A 39 -16.04 6.02 -3.17
N ASP A 40 -17.16 6.63 -2.75
CA ASP A 40 -17.17 7.88 -1.99
C ASP A 40 -16.47 7.73 -0.64
N ILE A 41 -16.69 6.62 0.08
CA ILE A 41 -15.95 6.33 1.33
C ILE A 41 -14.44 6.23 1.03
N GLY A 42 -14.05 5.47 0.01
CA GLY A 42 -12.65 5.36 -0.39
C GLY A 42 -12.02 6.69 -0.76
N ASN A 43 -12.76 7.52 -1.51
CA ASN A 43 -12.34 8.87 -1.93
C ASN A 43 -12.10 9.77 -0.72
N ARG A 44 -13.06 9.83 0.20
CA ARG A 44 -12.92 10.64 1.43
C ARG A 44 -11.73 10.20 2.27
N CYS A 45 -11.48 8.90 2.40
CA CYS A 45 -10.33 8.39 3.14
C CYS A 45 -8.99 8.81 2.51
N ILE A 46 -8.83 8.68 1.18
CA ILE A 46 -7.58 9.10 0.53
C ILE A 46 -7.44 10.62 0.49
N GLN A 47 -8.51 11.38 0.30
CA GLN A 47 -8.47 12.83 0.38
C GLN A 47 -8.03 13.31 1.77
N ALA A 48 -8.53 12.69 2.84
CA ALA A 48 -8.08 12.99 4.19
C ALA A 48 -6.60 12.64 4.39
N ALA A 49 -6.15 11.49 3.87
CA ALA A 49 -4.75 11.10 3.94
C ALA A 49 -3.83 12.06 3.19
N ILE A 50 -4.19 12.48 1.97
CA ILE A 50 -3.45 13.48 1.18
C ILE A 50 -3.34 14.78 1.95
N LYS A 51 -4.44 15.30 2.51
CA LYS A 51 -4.43 16.54 3.32
C LYS A 51 -3.44 16.46 4.48
N LEU A 52 -3.43 15.35 5.24
CA LEU A 52 -2.49 15.15 6.35
C LEU A 52 -1.05 15.05 5.84
N ILE A 53 -0.82 14.29 4.77
CA ILE A 53 0.51 14.12 4.16
C ILE A 53 1.06 15.46 3.69
N THR A 54 0.26 16.29 3.02
CA THR A 54 0.70 17.63 2.59
C THR A 54 1.14 18.48 3.78
N GLN A 55 0.43 18.42 4.91
CA GLN A 55 0.84 19.13 6.12
C GLN A 55 2.14 18.57 6.70
N PHE A 56 2.28 17.23 6.77
CA PHE A 56 3.53 16.62 7.23
C PHE A 56 4.70 16.96 6.32
N ASP A 57 4.49 16.93 5.00
CA ASP A 57 5.51 17.21 4.00
C ASP A 57 6.04 18.63 4.13
N HIS A 58 5.15 19.63 4.15
CA HIS A 58 5.49 21.05 4.32
C HIS A 58 6.23 21.35 5.63
N ASN A 59 5.93 20.63 6.72
CA ASN A 59 6.58 20.82 8.01
C ASN A 59 7.84 19.95 8.17
N GLY A 60 8.28 19.26 7.12
CA GLY A 60 9.43 18.36 7.19
C GLY A 60 9.20 17.15 8.11
N ILE A 61 7.97 16.79 8.45
CA ILE A 61 7.65 15.68 9.33
C ILE A 61 7.74 14.36 8.54
N PRO A 62 8.46 13.33 9.02
CA PRO A 62 8.52 12.02 8.38
C PRO A 62 7.13 11.39 8.19
N TRP A 63 6.85 10.92 6.98
CA TRP A 63 5.58 10.26 6.67
C TRP A 63 5.74 9.08 5.70
N ILE A 64 4.80 8.14 5.79
CA ILE A 64 4.70 6.99 4.88
C ILE A 64 3.23 6.79 4.53
N LEU A 65 2.93 6.72 3.23
CA LEU A 65 1.66 6.28 2.68
C LEU A 65 1.77 4.84 2.16
N GLU A 66 0.85 3.96 2.57
CA GLU A 66 0.83 2.55 2.20
C GLU A 66 -0.40 2.17 1.37
N ASN A 67 -0.16 1.32 0.37
CA ASN A 67 -1.21 0.56 -0.30
C ASN A 67 -0.59 -0.65 -1.04
N PRO A 68 -1.41 -1.64 -1.48
CA PRO A 68 -0.94 -2.66 -2.41
C PRO A 68 -0.27 -2.03 -3.63
N HIS A 69 0.81 -2.64 -4.12
CA HIS A 69 1.62 -2.04 -5.19
C HIS A 69 0.86 -1.81 -6.50
N SER A 70 -0.13 -2.65 -6.80
CA SER A 70 -0.99 -2.56 -7.98
C SER A 70 -2.24 -1.72 -7.76
N SER A 71 -2.37 -1.05 -6.62
CA SER A 71 -3.54 -0.23 -6.30
C SER A 71 -3.69 0.94 -7.26
N LYS A 72 -4.94 1.23 -7.66
CA LYS A 72 -5.28 2.38 -8.50
C LYS A 72 -5.08 3.72 -7.78
N ILE A 73 -4.91 3.70 -6.46
CA ILE A 73 -4.62 4.91 -5.67
C ILE A 73 -3.38 5.63 -6.19
N TRP A 74 -2.38 4.88 -6.68
CA TRP A 74 -1.11 5.43 -7.18
C TRP A 74 -1.23 6.24 -8.48
N PHE A 75 -2.42 6.28 -9.07
CA PHE A 75 -2.73 7.05 -10.29
C PHE A 75 -3.50 8.34 -9.98
N ILE A 76 -3.73 8.64 -8.70
CA ILE A 76 -4.27 9.92 -8.26
C ILE A 76 -3.20 11.01 -8.49
N ALA A 77 -3.58 12.09 -9.18
CA ALA A 77 -2.68 13.14 -9.61
C ALA A 77 -1.87 13.76 -8.45
N GLU A 78 -2.52 13.98 -7.31
CA GLU A 78 -1.90 14.55 -6.11
C GLU A 78 -0.80 13.64 -5.54
N LEU A 79 -0.98 12.31 -5.60
CA LEU A 79 0.05 11.36 -5.18
C LEU A 79 1.20 11.27 -6.18
N ILE A 80 0.92 11.39 -7.48
CA ILE A 80 1.95 11.45 -8.52
C ILE A 80 2.81 12.70 -8.30
N GLN A 81 2.18 13.85 -8.08
CA GLN A 81 2.89 15.11 -7.77
C GLN A 81 3.76 14.96 -6.53
N LEU A 82 3.20 14.48 -5.41
CA LEU A 82 3.97 14.22 -4.19
C LEU A 82 5.16 13.29 -4.45
N SER A 83 4.98 12.23 -5.23
CA SER A 83 6.05 11.26 -5.50
C SER A 83 7.20 11.77 -6.36
N ASN A 84 7.01 12.92 -7.02
CA ASN A 84 8.04 13.58 -7.81
C ASN A 84 8.83 14.63 -7.00
N ASN A 85 8.45 14.89 -5.74
CA ASN A 85 9.20 15.81 -4.89
C ASN A 85 10.56 15.21 -4.52
N SER A 86 11.59 16.06 -4.42
CA SER A 86 12.98 15.65 -4.16
C SER A 86 13.20 15.01 -2.79
N ASN A 87 12.36 15.34 -1.81
CA ASN A 87 12.35 14.79 -0.45
C ASN A 87 11.53 13.50 -0.31
N THR A 88 11.06 12.92 -1.43
CA THR A 88 10.24 11.70 -1.42
C THR A 88 10.88 10.58 -2.22
N HIS A 89 10.51 9.35 -1.88
CA HIS A 89 10.88 8.16 -2.64
C HIS A 89 9.90 7.02 -2.40
N THR A 90 9.90 6.07 -3.32
CA THR A 90 9.05 4.88 -3.24
C THR A 90 9.85 3.64 -2.84
N VAL A 91 9.29 2.84 -1.94
CA VAL A 91 9.78 1.52 -1.58
C VAL A 91 8.74 0.45 -1.91
N ILE A 92 9.19 -0.69 -2.42
CA ILE A 92 8.34 -1.84 -2.71
C ILE A 92 8.79 -3.03 -1.86
N THR A 93 7.83 -3.64 -1.19
CA THR A 93 8.08 -4.67 -0.19
C THR A 93 7.18 -5.87 -0.45
N ASP A 94 7.77 -7.07 -0.48
CA ASP A 94 7.03 -8.33 -0.52
C ASP A 94 7.02 -8.94 0.89
N PHE A 95 5.83 -9.13 1.50
CA PHE A 95 5.73 -9.59 2.90
C PHE A 95 6.39 -10.95 3.16
N CYS A 96 6.52 -11.81 2.15
CA CYS A 96 7.22 -13.10 2.30
C CYS A 96 8.70 -12.93 2.68
N GLN A 97 9.31 -11.79 2.35
CA GLN A 97 10.66 -11.44 2.77
C GLN A 97 10.75 -11.16 4.30
N PHE A 98 9.60 -11.05 4.97
CA PHE A 98 9.47 -10.81 6.40
C PHE A 98 8.80 -11.98 7.13
N GLY A 99 8.72 -13.16 6.49
CA GLY A 99 8.33 -14.42 7.13
C GLY A 99 6.88 -14.86 6.91
N THR A 100 6.10 -14.14 6.08
CA THR A 100 4.76 -14.63 5.71
C THR A 100 4.82 -15.72 4.64
N PRO A 101 3.88 -16.69 4.63
CA PRO A 101 3.85 -17.72 3.60
C PRO A 101 3.31 -17.21 2.24
N TRP A 102 2.78 -15.98 2.18
CA TRP A 102 2.26 -15.35 0.96
C TRP A 102 3.14 -14.18 0.50
N ARG A 103 3.15 -13.93 -0.82
CA ARG A 103 3.74 -12.72 -1.42
C ARG A 103 2.69 -11.63 -1.54
N LYS A 104 2.53 -10.83 -0.48
CA LYS A 104 1.75 -9.60 -0.54
C LYS A 104 2.69 -8.45 -0.88
N ARG A 105 2.57 -7.94 -2.10
CA ARG A 105 3.38 -6.84 -2.61
C ARG A 105 2.74 -5.50 -2.26
N THR A 106 3.45 -4.74 -1.43
CA THR A 106 3.01 -3.44 -0.92
C THR A 106 3.97 -2.36 -1.40
N ARG A 107 3.42 -1.19 -1.74
CA ARG A 107 4.18 0.01 -2.07
C ARG A 107 4.04 1.00 -0.90
N PHE A 108 5.15 1.61 -0.55
CA PHE A 108 5.26 2.68 0.42
C PHE A 108 5.78 3.92 -0.31
N LEU A 109 5.02 5.01 -0.28
CA LEU A 109 5.53 6.33 -0.64
C LEU A 109 6.01 6.99 0.65
N CYS A 110 7.30 7.30 0.71
CA CYS A 110 7.97 7.87 1.87
C CYS A 110 8.33 9.32 1.57
N GLY A 111 8.14 10.21 2.55
CA GLY A 111 8.59 11.60 2.45
C GLY A 111 9.23 12.07 3.74
N ASN A 112 10.24 12.94 3.62
CA ASN A 112 11.05 13.43 4.74
C ASN A 112 11.74 12.31 5.54
N ILE A 113 12.14 11.22 4.87
CA ILE A 113 12.86 10.09 5.45
C ILE A 113 14.11 9.84 4.59
N ASP A 114 15.26 9.53 5.20
CA ASP A 114 16.44 9.16 4.44
C ASP A 114 16.22 7.82 3.71
N LYS A 115 16.72 7.70 2.48
CA LYS A 115 16.62 6.45 1.72
C LYS A 115 17.27 5.28 2.48
N GLN A 116 18.38 5.53 3.17
CA GLN A 116 19.12 4.55 3.96
C GLN A 116 18.24 3.94 5.07
N ASP A 117 17.43 4.76 5.74
CA ASP A 117 16.54 4.28 6.81
C ASP A 117 15.47 3.32 6.30
N THR A 118 15.10 3.46 5.02
CA THR A 118 14.10 2.62 4.36
C THR A 118 14.66 1.35 3.71
N GLU A 119 15.98 1.16 3.63
CA GLU A 119 16.58 -0.01 3.00
C GLU A 119 16.20 -1.33 3.68
N ARG A 120 15.98 -1.29 5.00
CA ARG A 120 15.54 -2.45 5.79
C ARG A 120 14.15 -2.95 5.41
N ILE A 121 13.29 -2.07 4.90
CA ILE A 121 11.94 -2.42 4.43
C ILE A 121 11.89 -2.65 2.90
N ASN A 122 12.91 -2.20 2.16
CA ASN A 122 13.02 -2.40 0.71
C ASN A 122 13.48 -3.83 0.34
N LYS A 123 12.60 -4.82 0.56
CA LYS A 123 12.87 -6.23 0.26
C LYS A 123 11.80 -6.79 -0.68
N GLN A 124 12.21 -7.16 -1.88
CA GLN A 124 11.35 -7.79 -2.88
C GLN A 124 11.75 -9.25 -3.09
N CYS A 125 10.74 -10.10 -3.26
CA CYS A 125 10.94 -11.48 -3.67
C CYS A 125 11.21 -11.52 -5.17
N THR A 126 12.23 -12.27 -5.59
CA THR A 126 12.56 -12.50 -7.00
C THR A 126 11.99 -13.82 -7.52
N GLY A 127 11.53 -14.70 -6.64
CA GLY A 127 11.00 -16.01 -7.02
C GLY A 127 9.62 -15.98 -7.69
N CYS A 128 9.37 -16.99 -8.55
CA CYS A 128 8.13 -17.19 -9.28
C CYS A 128 7.35 -18.36 -8.66
N GLY A 129 6.21 -18.10 -8.01
CA GLY A 129 5.45 -19.12 -7.27
C GLY A 129 6.12 -19.67 -6.01
N VAL A 130 7.44 -19.52 -5.87
CA VAL A 130 8.27 -19.91 -4.73
C VAL A 130 8.97 -18.67 -4.15
N CYS A 131 9.11 -18.60 -2.83
CA CYS A 131 9.78 -17.50 -2.14
C CYS A 131 11.29 -17.59 -2.32
N SER A 132 11.94 -16.51 -2.79
CA SER A 132 13.39 -16.45 -2.95
C SER A 132 14.16 -16.49 -1.62
N LYS A 133 13.50 -16.21 -0.49
CA LYS A 133 14.11 -16.20 0.84
C LYS A 133 13.96 -17.53 1.57
N SER A 134 12.79 -18.16 1.50
CA SER A 134 12.50 -19.39 2.25
C SER A 134 12.58 -20.67 1.41
N GLY A 135 12.62 -20.57 0.07
CA GLY A 135 12.53 -21.71 -0.82
C GLY A 135 11.14 -22.39 -0.86
N SER A 136 10.15 -21.85 -0.14
CA SER A 136 8.81 -22.46 -0.02
C SER A 136 7.84 -21.89 -1.05
N LYS A 137 6.87 -22.70 -1.50
CA LYS A 137 5.78 -22.24 -2.38
C LYS A 137 4.97 -21.14 -1.70
N HIS A 138 4.66 -20.08 -2.43
CA HIS A 138 3.79 -19.02 -1.94
C HIS A 138 2.35 -19.51 -1.79
N PHE A 139 1.77 -19.26 -0.63
CA PHE A 139 0.34 -19.42 -0.40
C PHE A 139 -0.44 -18.33 -1.15
N GLN A 140 -1.45 -18.74 -1.93
CA GLN A 140 -2.29 -17.83 -2.71
C GLN A 140 -3.43 -17.29 -1.84
N LEU A 141 -3.52 -15.96 -1.73
CA LEU A 141 -4.56 -15.27 -0.95
C LEU A 141 -5.88 -15.18 -1.72
N ALA A 142 -6.43 -16.32 -2.11
CA ALA A 142 -7.67 -16.41 -2.89
C ALA A 142 -8.73 -17.24 -2.14
N GLY A 143 -9.99 -16.79 -2.17
CA GLY A 143 -11.09 -17.43 -1.45
C GLY A 143 -11.06 -17.15 0.06
N SER A 144 -11.64 -18.08 0.82
CA SER A 144 -11.80 -17.97 2.27
C SER A 144 -11.21 -19.18 2.99
N ASN A 145 -10.90 -19.01 4.29
CA ASN A 145 -10.56 -20.12 5.17
C ASN A 145 -11.80 -20.96 5.52
N LYS A 146 -11.61 -22.02 6.33
CA LYS A 146 -12.69 -22.92 6.78
C LYS A 146 -13.82 -22.23 7.56
N GLN A 147 -13.58 -21.03 8.08
CA GLN A 147 -14.56 -20.21 8.82
C GLN A 147 -15.24 -19.16 7.92
N GLY A 148 -15.01 -19.20 6.59
CA GLY A 148 -15.57 -18.23 5.65
C GLY A 148 -14.84 -16.88 5.61
N ILE A 149 -13.75 -16.72 6.36
CA ILE A 149 -12.97 -15.47 6.40
C ILE A 149 -12.09 -15.38 5.14
N PRO A 150 -12.19 -14.31 4.34
CA PRO A 150 -11.33 -14.14 3.17
C PRO A 150 -9.85 -14.17 3.54
N TRP A 151 -9.02 -14.89 2.79
CA TRP A 151 -7.58 -14.98 3.08
C TRP A 151 -6.88 -13.63 3.04
N THR A 152 -7.39 -12.69 2.22
CA THR A 152 -6.92 -11.31 2.18
C THR A 152 -7.12 -10.56 3.51
N ARG A 153 -8.17 -10.90 4.27
CA ARG A 153 -8.42 -10.38 5.62
C ARG A 153 -7.46 -11.00 6.64
N THR A 154 -7.20 -12.31 6.54
CA THR A 154 -6.18 -12.99 7.36
C THR A 154 -4.78 -12.39 7.14
N ALA A 155 -4.46 -12.01 5.91
CA ALA A 155 -3.20 -11.38 5.53
C ALA A 155 -3.20 -9.85 5.68
N MET A 156 -4.14 -9.28 6.43
CA MET A 156 -4.18 -7.85 6.72
C MET A 156 -3.01 -7.39 7.61
N PRO A 157 -2.64 -8.10 8.70
CA PRO A 157 -1.59 -7.65 9.60
C PRO A 157 -0.23 -7.54 8.91
N TYR A 158 0.53 -6.52 9.29
CA TYR A 158 1.92 -6.36 8.89
C TYR A 158 2.80 -7.37 9.66
N PRO A 159 3.80 -8.00 9.00
CA PRO A 159 4.76 -8.86 9.69
C PRO A 159 5.55 -8.07 10.74
N ALA A 160 5.79 -8.63 11.92
CA ALA A 160 6.46 -7.92 13.01
C ALA A 160 7.83 -7.32 12.60
N LYS A 161 8.62 -8.05 11.80
CA LYS A 161 9.90 -7.56 11.28
C LYS A 161 9.74 -6.35 10.35
N LEU A 162 8.65 -6.29 9.58
CA LEU A 162 8.32 -5.14 8.75
C LEU A 162 7.89 -3.95 9.63
N CYS A 163 7.08 -4.19 10.67
CA CYS A 163 6.70 -3.15 11.63
C CYS A 163 7.92 -2.49 12.28
N HIS A 164 8.90 -3.27 12.74
CA HIS A 164 10.14 -2.71 13.30
C HIS A 164 10.90 -1.86 12.27
N GLY A 165 10.95 -2.30 11.01
CA GLY A 165 11.59 -1.53 9.95
C GLY A 165 10.87 -0.22 9.63
N LEU A 166 9.53 -0.25 9.58
CA LEU A 166 8.70 0.94 9.37
C LEU A 166 8.82 1.93 10.53
N ALA A 167 8.81 1.42 11.77
CA ALA A 167 8.97 2.25 12.97
C ALA A 167 10.32 2.96 12.96
N HIS A 168 11.41 2.22 12.72
CA HIS A 168 12.75 2.80 12.60
C HIS A 168 12.79 3.90 11.52
N ALA A 169 12.24 3.65 10.33
CA ALA A 169 12.24 4.64 9.26
C ALA A 169 11.48 5.92 9.61
N LEU A 170 10.43 5.84 10.43
CA LEU A 170 9.65 7.01 10.86
C LEU A 170 10.27 7.77 12.04
N THR A 171 11.14 7.13 12.82
CA THR A 171 11.72 7.70 14.04
C THR A 171 13.23 7.92 13.97
N ALA A 172 13.87 7.56 12.86
CA ALA A 172 15.28 7.83 12.65
C ALA A 172 15.54 9.34 12.74
N HIS A 173 16.67 9.70 13.37
CA HIS A 173 17.07 11.10 13.44
C HIS A 173 17.39 11.59 12.03
N LYS A 174 16.90 12.78 11.70
CA LYS A 174 17.23 13.39 10.42
C LYS A 174 18.74 13.60 10.34
N HIS A 175 19.35 12.95 9.36
CA HIS A 175 20.73 13.20 8.98
C HIS A 175 20.76 14.55 8.25
N TYR A 176 21.09 15.61 8.98
CA TYR A 176 21.39 16.94 8.43
C TYR A 176 22.89 17.20 8.56
#